data_AF-A0A4Q9WCL6-F1
#
_entry.id   AF-A0A4Q9WCL6-F1
#
_cell.length_a   1.000
_cell.length_b   1.000
_cell.length_c   1.000
_cell.angle_alpha   90.00
_cell.angle_beta   90.00
_cell.angle_gamma   90.00
#
_symmetry.space_group_name_H-M   'P 1'
#
loop_
_entity.id
_entity.type
_entity.pdbx_description
1 polymer ?
#
loop_
_entity_poly.entity_id
_entity_poly.type
_entity_poly.pdbx_seq_one_letter_code
_entity_poly.pdbx_strand_id
1 'polypeptide(L)' 'MSIKEMWDYLVNKKWTSKDIGILIFYVIVASIFATPVLGIPLGVLAFLIINEDVLDDNKK' A
#
# COMPACT_ATOMS: atom_id res chain seq x y z
N MET A 1 1.71 -4.39 -23.14
CA MET A 1 0.36 -3.90 -22.81
C MET A 1 0.51 -2.73 -21.88
N SER A 2 -0.03 -1.57 -22.24
CA SER A 2 0.02 -0.39 -21.36
C SER A 2 -0.92 -0.58 -20.16
N ILE A 3 -0.70 0.18 -19.10
CA ILE A 3 -1.62 0.19 -17.94
C ILE A 3 -3.05 0.53 -18.39
N LYS A 4 -3.20 1.41 -19.39
CA LYS A 4 -4.50 1.77 -19.95
C LYS A 4 -5.17 0.58 -20.63
N GLU A 5 -4.44 -0.18 -21.43
CA GLU A 5 -4.96 -1.37 -22.11
C GLU A 5 -5.32 -2.49 -21.13
N MET A 6 -4.51 -2.68 -20.08
CA MET A 6 -4.83 -3.64 -19.01
C MET A 6 -6.09 -3.24 -18.26
N TRP A 7 -6.24 -1.94 -17.97
CA TRP A 7 -7.42 -1.40 -17.29
C TRP A 7 -8.68 -1.60 -18.12
N ASP A 8 -8.62 -1.25 -19.41
CA ASP A 8 -9.75 -1.40 -20.32
C ASP A 8 -10.17 -2.88 -20.48
N TYR A 9 -9.19 -3.79 -20.54
CA TYR A 9 -9.44 -5.23 -20.51
C TYR A 9 -10.13 -5.69 -19.22
N LEU A 10 -9.66 -5.23 -18.05
CA LEU A 10 -10.21 -5.62 -16.75
C LEU A 10 -11.64 -5.08 -16.54
N VAL A 11 -11.94 -3.86 -17.00
CA VAL A 11 -13.28 -3.25 -16.86
C VAL A 11 -14.30 -3.92 -17.79
N ASN A 12 -13.91 -4.26 -19.02
CA ASN A 12 -14.82 -4.88 -19.99
C ASN A 12 -14.98 -6.40 -19.82
N LYS A 13 -14.21 -7.03 -18.92
CA LYS A 13 -14.30 -8.46 -18.63
C LYS A 13 -15.61 -8.78 -17.90
N LYS A 14 -16.34 -9.81 -18.35
CA LYS A 14 -17.46 -10.38 -17.58
C LYS A 14 -16.90 -11.21 -16.42
N TRP A 15 -16.82 -10.59 -15.26
CA TRP A 15 -16.32 -11.24 -14.04
C TRP A 15 -17.30 -12.27 -13.50
N THR A 16 -16.79 -13.44 -13.14
CA THR A 16 -17.54 -14.38 -12.30
C THR A 16 -17.26 -14.09 -10.82
N SER A 17 -18.16 -14.50 -9.92
CA SER A 17 -17.96 -14.31 -8.47
C SER A 17 -16.66 -14.96 -7.96
N LYS A 18 -16.24 -16.07 -8.57
CA LYS A 18 -14.98 -16.75 -8.26
C LYS A 18 -13.77 -15.89 -8.65
N ASP A 19 -13.80 -15.29 -9.84
CA ASP A 19 -12.71 -14.44 -10.31
C ASP A 19 -12.53 -13.20 -9.41
N ILE A 20 -13.64 -12.61 -8.97
CA ILE A 20 -13.63 -11.46 -8.04
C ILE A 20 -13.02 -11.86 -6.70
N GLY A 21 -13.41 -13.02 -6.15
CA GLY A 21 -12.84 -13.52 -4.89
C GLY A 21 -11.32 -13.72 -4.97
N ILE A 22 -10.83 -14.30 -6.07
CA ILE A 22 -9.40 -14.49 -6.30
C ILE A 22 -8.68 -13.15 -6.48
N LEU A 23 -9.28 -12.20 -7.20
CA LEU A 23 -8.72 -10.86 -7.38
C LEU A 23 -8.55 -10.14 -6.04
N ILE A 24 -9.58 -10.15 -5.20
CA ILE A 24 -9.54 -9.54 -3.87
C ILE A 24 -8.46 -10.21 -3.00
N PHE A 25 -8.35 -11.54 -3.05
CA PHE A 25 -7.30 -12.26 -2.35
C PHE A 25 -5.90 -11.79 -2.76
N TYR A 26 -5.64 -11.66 -4.06
CA TYR A 26 -4.36 -11.15 -4.55
C TYR A 26 -4.09 -9.71 -4.12
N VAL A 27 -5.12 -8.85 -4.12
CA VAL A 27 -4.99 -7.47 -3.62
C VAL A 27 -4.58 -7.47 -2.15
N ILE A 28 -5.24 -8.28 -1.30
CA ILE A 28 -4.92 -8.38 0.13
C ILE A 28 -3.47 -8.83 0.33
N VAL A 29 -3.05 -9.90 -0.35
CA VAL A 29 -1.67 -10.41 -0.26
C VAL A 29 -0.67 -9.35 -0.70
N ALA A 30 -0.91 -8.68 -1.83
CA ALA A 30 -0.04 -7.60 -2.31
C ALA A 30 0.03 -6.43 -1.32
N SER A 31 -1.09 -6.07 -0.69
CA SER A 31 -1.13 -5.02 0.33
C SER A 31 -0.28 -5.37 1.55
N ILE A 32 -0.27 -6.63 2.01
CA ILE A 32 0.59 -7.06 3.13
C ILE A 32 2.07 -6.80 2.84
N PHE A 33 2.51 -6.88 1.59
CA PHE A 33 3.90 -6.58 1.21
C PHE A 33 4.14 -5.10 0.94
N ALA A 34 3.16 -4.38 0.41
CA ALA A 34 3.26 -2.94 0.17
C ALA A 34 3.19 -2.11 1.47
N THR A 35 2.41 -2.56 2.46
CA THR A 35 2.21 -1.85 3.72
C THR A 35 3.49 -1.71 4.54
N PRO A 36 4.40 -2.69 4.68
CA PRO A 36 5.71 -2.48 5.30
C PRO A 36 6.55 -1.45 4.55
N VAL A 37 6.55 -1.48 3.22
CA VAL A 37 7.36 -0.58 2.39
C VAL A 37 6.95 0.88 2.57
N LEU A 38 5.66 1.17 2.72
CA LEU A 38 5.17 2.54 2.97
C LEU A 38 5.02 2.85 4.46
N GLY A 39 4.59 1.88 5.25
CA GLY A 39 4.29 2.00 6.66
C GLY A 39 5.52 2.16 7.54
N ILE A 40 6.67 1.57 7.18
CA ILE A 40 7.93 1.81 7.90
C ILE A 40 8.36 3.28 7.72
N PRO A 41 8.51 3.83 6.49
CA PRO A 41 8.80 5.25 6.31
C PRO A 41 7.81 6.18 6.99
N LEU A 42 6.50 5.92 6.86
CA LEU A 42 5.46 6.72 7.49
C LEU A 42 5.52 6.65 9.03
N GLY A 43 5.79 5.47 9.59
CA GLY A 43 5.96 5.28 11.02
C GLY A 43 7.20 6.01 11.57
N VAL A 44 8.31 5.98 10.83
CA VAL A 44 9.51 6.74 11.19
C VAL A 44 9.25 8.24 11.12
N LEU A 45 8.60 8.73 10.07
CA LEU A 45 8.19 10.14 9.95
C LEU A 45 7.29 10.58 11.11
N ALA A 46 6.27 9.79 11.42
CA ALA A 46 5.37 10.07 12.54
C ALA A 46 6.13 10.08 13.89
N PHE A 47 7.06 9.14 14.09
CA PHE A 47 7.90 9.10 15.29
C PHE A 47 8.74 10.38 15.43
N LEU A 48 9.38 10.83 14.34
CA LEU A 48 10.21 12.03 14.35
C LEU A 48 9.41 13.29 14.64
N ILE A 49 8.22 13.44 14.05
CA ILE A 49 7.35 14.61 14.26
C ILE A 49 6.80 14.64 15.70
N ILE A 50 6.36 13.50 16.23
CA ILE A 50 5.75 13.44 17.56
C ILE A 50 6.79 13.62 18.68
N ASN A 51 8.02 13.15 18.45
CA ASN A 51 9.09 13.18 19.46
C ASN A 51 10.18 14.22 19.14
N GLU A 52 9.90 15.21 18.29
CA GLU A 52 10.86 16.22 17.86
C GLU A 52 11.48 16.95 19.05
N ASP A 53 10.66 17.38 20.01
CA ASP A 53 11.10 18.08 21.23
C ASP A 53 12.03 17.21 22.13
N VAL A 54 11.80 15.89 22.18
CA VAL A 54 12.59 14.93 22.97
C VAL A 54 13.92 14.61 22.28
N LEU A 55 13.94 14.62 20.95
CA LEU A 55 15.13 14.38 20.15
C LEU A 55 16.07 15.59 20.16
N ASP A 56 15.54 16.81 20.19
CA ASP A 56 16.34 18.03 20.24
C ASP A 56 17.02 18.23 21.61
N ASP A 57 16.38 17.82 22.71
CA ASP A 57 16.98 17.89 24.06
C ASP A 57 18.11 16.86 24.27
N ASN A 58 18.04 15.69 23.62
CA ASN A 58 19.11 14.69 23.61
C ASN A 58 20.32 15.08 22.73
N LYS A 59 20.23 16.17 21.98
CA LYS A 59 21.25 16.61 21.02
C LYS A 59 22.23 17.64 21.59
N LYS A 60 21.98 18.13 22.81
CA LYS A 60 22.88 18.99 23.60
C LYS A 60 23.91 18.17 24.37
#